data_AF-A0AAJ2CDX1-F1
#
_entry.id   AF-A0AAJ2CDX1-F1
#
_cell.length_a   1.000
_cell.length_b   1.000
_cell.length_c   1.000
_cell.angle_alpha   90.00
_cell.angle_beta   90.00
_cell.angle_gamma   90.00
#
_symmetry.space_group_name_H-M   'P 1'
#
loop_
_entity.id
_entity.type
_entity.pdbx_description
1 polymer ?
#
loop_
_entity_poly.entity_id
_entity_poly.type
_entity_poly.pdbx_seq_one_letter_code
_entity_poly.pdbx_strand_id
1 'polypeptide(L)'
;MNAEDQFDRIKAIYPDAVALVEGGRTFVHLPGLVIATRAGPVTRDALLCPHEHSGYKTRLFLNAAVPGHLANWTQHNLFTRNWFCWSWNYIEAEQPWTSILANHLAAFR
;
A
#
# COMPACT_ATOMS: atom_id res chain seq x y z
N MET A 1 -2.33 -8.43 18.07
CA MET A 1 -1.02 -8.15 17.44
C MET A 1 -0.90 -6.66 17.34
N ASN A 2 0.16 -6.08 17.87
CA ASN A 2 0.33 -4.63 17.85
C ASN A 2 0.86 -4.19 16.46
N ALA A 3 1.01 -2.89 16.23
CA ALA A 3 1.51 -2.36 14.95
C ALA A 3 2.98 -2.71 14.69
N GLU A 4 3.79 -2.83 15.74
CA GLU A 4 5.22 -3.18 15.67
C GLU A 4 5.41 -4.61 15.15
N ASP A 5 4.71 -5.59 15.75
CA ASP A 5 4.69 -6.99 15.31
C ASP A 5 4.27 -7.12 13.83
N GLN A 6 3.30 -6.32 13.39
CA GLN A 6 2.82 -6.33 12.01
C GLN A 6 3.84 -5.73 11.05
N PHE A 7 4.50 -4.64 11.46
CA PHE A 7 5.56 -4.03 10.68
C PHE A 7 6.78 -4.95 10.56
N ASP A 8 7.21 -5.61 11.63
CA ASP A 8 8.35 -6.53 11.61
C ASP A 8 8.16 -7.66 10.60
N ARG A 9 6.93 -8.17 10.47
CA ARG A 9 6.58 -9.18 9.45
C ARG A 9 6.70 -8.63 8.02
N ILE A 10 6.32 -7.37 7.79
CA ILE A 10 6.53 -6.72 6.50
C ILE A 10 8.03 -6.54 6.25
N LYS A 11 8.78 -6.04 7.24
CA LYS A 11 10.22 -5.78 7.17
C LYS A 11 11.03 -7.05 6.90
N ALA A 12 10.60 -8.19 7.41
CA ALA A 12 11.21 -9.49 7.12
C ALA A 12 11.10 -9.90 5.63
N ILE A 13 10.07 -9.45 4.92
CA ILE A 13 9.85 -9.73 3.49
C ILE A 13 10.42 -8.61 2.61
N TYR A 14 10.31 -7.36 3.09
CA TYR A 14 10.76 -6.15 2.42
C TYR A 14 11.76 -5.41 3.33
N PRO A 15 13.06 -5.78 3.29
CA PRO A 15 14.07 -5.25 4.21
C PRO A 15 14.25 -3.73 4.16
N ASP A 16 13.84 -3.06 3.09
CA ASP A 16 13.90 -1.60 2.95
C ASP A 16 12.64 -0.88 3.43
N ALA A 17 11.63 -1.61 3.94
CA ALA A 17 10.38 -1.03 4.41
C ALA A 17 10.61 -0.09 5.62
N VAL A 18 9.86 1.01 5.71
CA VAL A 18 9.97 1.97 6.82
C VAL A 18 8.59 2.23 7.40
N ALA A 19 8.46 2.16 8.72
CA ALA A 19 7.25 2.59 9.41
C ALA A 19 7.23 4.13 9.45
N LEU A 20 6.13 4.72 8.98
CA LEU A 20 5.89 6.17 9.03
C LEU A 20 4.63 6.43 9.85
N VAL A 21 4.56 7.60 10.50
CA VAL A 21 3.40 7.98 11.32
C VAL A 21 2.89 9.36 10.90
N GLU A 22 1.61 9.45 10.57
CA GLU A 22 0.90 10.71 10.31
C GLU A 22 -0.47 10.67 10.99
N GLY A 23 -0.85 11.75 11.69
CA GLY A 23 -2.12 11.79 12.43
C GLY A 23 -2.27 10.70 13.49
N GLY A 24 -1.16 10.22 14.06
CA GLY A 24 -1.14 9.13 15.05
C GLY A 24 -1.40 7.74 14.49
N ARG A 25 -1.44 7.57 13.16
CA ARG A 25 -1.64 6.27 12.51
C ARG A 25 -0.38 5.83 11.78
N THR A 26 -0.11 4.52 11.84
CA THR A 26 1.10 3.93 11.23
C THR A 26 0.83 3.51 9.79
N PHE A 27 1.73 3.91 8.91
CA PHE A 27 1.81 3.51 7.52
C PHE A 27 3.12 2.75 7.28
N VAL A 28 3.18 1.94 6.23
CA VAL A 28 4.42 1.26 5.82
C VAL A 28 4.86 1.78 4.45
N HIS A 29 5.96 2.52 4.42
CA HIS A 29 6.62 2.90 3.18
C HIS A 29 7.44 1.73 2.64
N LEU A 30 7.23 1.40 1.38
CA LEU A 30 7.85 0.28 0.65
C LEU A 30 8.55 0.87 -0.58
N PRO A 31 9.83 1.27 -0.47
CA PRO A 31 10.57 1.78 -1.61
C PRO A 31 10.82 0.67 -2.63
N GLY A 32 10.72 0.99 -3.93
CA GLY A 32 11.05 0.03 -4.99
C GLY A 32 10.22 -1.25 -5.00
N LEU A 33 8.96 -1.21 -4.55
CA LEU A 33 8.05 -2.35 -4.57
C LEU A 33 7.80 -2.82 -6.01
N VAL A 34 8.07 -4.10 -6.26
CA VAL A 34 7.79 -4.75 -7.54
C VAL A 34 6.35 -5.24 -7.58
N ILE A 35 5.57 -4.72 -8.51
CA ILE A 35 4.16 -5.03 -8.71
C ILE A 35 4.03 -5.84 -10.01
N ALA A 36 3.53 -7.07 -9.91
CA ALA A 36 3.22 -7.88 -11.08
C ALA A 36 1.94 -7.36 -11.76
N THR A 37 1.98 -7.15 -13.07
CA THR A 37 0.84 -6.72 -13.88
C THR A 37 0.70 -7.59 -15.12
N ARG A 38 -0.43 -7.49 -15.83
CA ARG A 38 -0.65 -8.19 -17.12
C ARG A 38 0.38 -7.84 -18.20
N ALA A 39 0.89 -6.61 -18.18
CA ALA A 39 1.88 -6.13 -19.14
C ALA A 39 3.33 -6.43 -18.73
N GLY A 40 3.54 -7.04 -17.55
CA GLY A 40 4.86 -7.29 -16.96
C GLY A 40 5.04 -6.61 -15.60
N PRO A 41 6.13 -6.90 -14.88
CA PRO A 41 6.40 -6.28 -13.59
C PRO A 41 6.72 -4.79 -13.74
N VAL A 42 6.23 -3.98 -12.82
CA VAL A 42 6.58 -2.56 -12.69
C VAL A 42 7.11 -2.27 -11.29
N THR A 43 8.03 -1.32 -11.16
CA THR A 43 8.58 -0.91 -9.86
C THR A 43 7.95 0.42 -9.44
N ARG A 44 7.47 0.51 -8.19
CA ARG A 44 6.88 1.73 -7.61
C ARG A 44 7.32 1.90 -6.17
N ASP A 45 7.45 3.14 -5.72
CA ASP A 45 7.38 3.37 -4.28
C ASP A 45 5.92 3.22 -3.87
N ALA A 46 5.70 2.56 -2.74
CA ALA A 46 4.38 2.37 -2.20
C ALA A 46 4.30 2.81 -0.73
N LEU A 47 3.10 3.13 -0.31
CA LEU A 47 2.75 3.43 1.07
C LEU A 47 1.50 2.62 1.41
N LEU A 48 1.67 1.59 2.22
CA LEU A 48 0.58 0.77 2.74
C LEU A 48 -0.08 1.51 3.90
N CYS A 49 -1.40 1.62 3.82
CA CYS A 49 -2.26 2.14 4.87
C CYS A 49 -3.18 1.00 5.34
N PRO A 50 -2.83 0.33 6.45
CA PRO A 50 -3.53 -0.87 6.92
C PRO A 50 -4.74 -0.54 7.82
N HIS A 51 -5.29 0.67 7.71
CA HIS A 51 -6.41 1.16 8.49
C HIS A 51 -7.32 2.01 7.62
N GLU A 52 -8.47 2.41 8.16
CA GLU A 52 -9.43 3.20 7.39
C GLU A 52 -8.80 4.50 6.88
N HIS A 53 -8.97 4.78 5.59
CA HIS A 53 -8.57 6.03 4.97
C HIS A 53 -9.43 6.33 3.75
N SER A 54 -9.90 7.58 3.66
CA SER A 54 -10.71 8.09 2.53
C SER A 54 -11.86 7.16 2.13
N GLY A 55 -12.56 6.59 3.11
CA GLY A 55 -13.75 5.74 2.94
C GLY A 55 -13.49 4.25 2.69
N TYR A 56 -12.24 3.78 2.78
CA TYR A 56 -11.86 2.38 2.56
C TYR A 56 -11.17 1.84 3.79
N LYS A 57 -11.42 0.57 4.15
CA LYS A 57 -10.85 -0.09 5.33
C LYS A 57 -9.33 -0.18 5.32
N THR A 58 -8.74 -0.30 4.13
CA THR A 58 -7.28 -0.26 3.91
C THR A 58 -7.01 0.37 2.54
N ARG A 59 -5.80 0.91 2.33
CA ARG A 59 -5.38 1.55 1.08
C ARG A 59 -3.94 1.19 0.73
N LEU A 60 -3.63 1.12 -0.56
CA LEU A 60 -2.27 1.10 -1.08
C LEU A 60 -2.06 2.31 -1.99
N PHE A 61 -1.13 3.15 -1.59
CA PHE A 61 -0.75 4.37 -2.30
C PHE A 61 0.54 4.13 -3.07
N LEU A 62 0.66 4.63 -4.30
CA LEU A 62 1.82 4.46 -5.18
C LEU A 62 2.34 5.81 -5.66
N ASN A 63 3.65 5.96 -5.88
CA ASN A 63 4.21 7.23 -6.39
C ASN A 63 3.80 7.56 -7.85
N ALA A 64 3.30 6.58 -8.59
CA ALA A 64 2.73 6.75 -9.93
C ALA A 64 1.72 5.63 -10.21
N ALA A 65 0.76 5.90 -11.09
CA ALA A 65 -0.19 4.90 -11.56
C ALA A 65 0.51 3.69 -12.23
N VAL A 66 -0.18 2.55 -12.21
CA VAL A 66 0.25 1.32 -12.87
C VAL A 66 -0.30 1.31 -14.31
N PRO A 67 0.55 1.13 -15.33
CA PRO A 67 0.11 1.05 -16.73
C PRO A 67 -0.95 -0.04 -16.95
N GLY A 68 -1.91 0.21 -17.84
CA GLY A 68 -3.00 -0.73 -18.13
C GLY A 68 -4.18 -0.65 -17.17
N HIS A 69 -4.04 0.06 -16.04
CA HIS A 69 -5.15 0.39 -15.13
C HIS A 69 -5.46 1.88 -15.27
N LEU A 70 -6.38 2.27 -16.16
CA LEU A 70 -6.63 3.69 -16.47
C LEU A 70 -7.78 4.32 -15.68
N ALA A 71 -8.61 3.52 -15.01
CA ALA A 71 -9.79 3.98 -14.28
C ALA A 71 -9.56 3.96 -12.76
N ASN A 72 -10.32 4.82 -12.05
CA ASN A 72 -10.43 4.84 -10.58
C ASN A 72 -9.15 5.18 -9.80
N TRP A 73 -8.27 6.01 -10.37
CA TRP A 73 -7.16 6.60 -9.61
C TRP A 73 -7.59 7.89 -8.94
N THR A 74 -7.15 8.07 -7.70
CA THR A 74 -7.30 9.30 -6.93
C THR A 74 -5.94 9.75 -6.43
N GLN A 75 -5.74 11.06 -6.32
CA GLN A 75 -4.50 11.63 -5.78
C GLN A 75 -4.70 12.02 -4.32
N HIS A 76 -3.70 11.74 -3.49
CA HIS A 76 -3.68 12.05 -2.06
C HIS A 76 -2.34 12.66 -1.70
N ASN A 77 -2.35 13.70 -0.88
CA ASN A 77 -1.12 14.24 -0.29
C ASN A 77 -0.93 13.59 1.08
N LEU A 78 0.15 12.83 1.25
CA LEU A 78 0.53 12.18 2.50
C LEU A 78 2.03 12.31 2.66
N PHE A 79 2.51 12.62 3.86
CA PHE A 79 3.93 12.85 4.13
C PHE A 79 4.56 13.88 3.18
N THR A 80 3.83 14.95 2.87
CA THR A 80 4.21 16.02 1.91
C THR A 80 4.48 15.56 0.48
N ARG A 81 4.16 14.31 0.14
CA ARG A 81 4.31 13.72 -1.19
C ARG A 81 2.95 13.47 -1.82
N ASN A 82 2.86 13.61 -3.14
CA ASN A 82 1.69 13.19 -3.89
C ASN A 82 1.74 11.68 -4.14
N TRP A 83 0.64 11.01 -3.84
CA TRP A 83 0.46 9.59 -4.05
C TRP A 83 -0.80 9.31 -4.87
N PHE A 84 -0.72 8.29 -5.71
CA PHE A 84 -1.82 7.76 -6.48
C PHE A 84 -2.39 6.54 -5.78
N CYS A 85 -3.68 6.55 -5.50
CA CYS A 85 -4.39 5.38 -4.96
C CYS A 85 -5.41 4.89 -5.96
N TRP A 86 -5.39 3.58 -6.20
CA TRP A 86 -6.44 2.91 -6.95
C TRP A 86 -7.57 2.50 -6.00
N SER A 87 -8.82 2.61 -6.46
CA SER A 87 -9.99 2.20 -5.69
C SER A 87 -10.13 0.68 -5.69
N TRP A 88 -9.63 0.05 -4.63
CA TRP A 88 -9.77 -1.38 -4.38
C TRP A 88 -10.35 -1.62 -2.99
N ASN A 89 -11.36 -2.49 -2.89
CA ASN A 89 -12.16 -2.68 -1.67
C ASN A 89 -12.19 -4.17 -1.25
N TYR A 90 -12.94 -4.50 -0.21
CA TYR A 90 -13.09 -5.86 0.36
C TYR A 90 -11.84 -6.42 1.04
N ILE A 91 -10.95 -5.52 1.50
CA ILE A 91 -9.81 -5.88 2.35
C ILE A 91 -10.07 -5.38 3.76
N GLU A 92 -10.29 -6.33 4.67
CA GLU A 92 -10.56 -6.07 6.08
C GLU A 92 -9.29 -5.61 6.82
N ALA A 93 -9.43 -4.62 7.70
CA ALA A 93 -8.29 -4.01 8.41
C ALA A 93 -7.72 -4.91 9.51
N GLU A 94 -8.48 -5.92 9.93
CA GLU A 94 -8.12 -6.91 10.95
C GLU A 94 -7.16 -7.98 10.40
N GLN A 95 -7.00 -8.05 9.08
CA GLN A 95 -6.05 -8.98 8.45
C GLN A 95 -4.60 -8.61 8.80
N PRO A 96 -3.67 -9.58 8.81
CA PRO A 96 -2.25 -9.30 8.90
C PRO A 96 -1.81 -8.32 7.80
N TRP A 97 -0.92 -7.36 8.10
CA TRP A 97 -0.51 -6.35 7.12
C TRP A 97 0.10 -6.96 5.86
N THR A 98 0.78 -8.10 6.00
CA THR A 98 1.28 -8.89 4.88
C THR A 98 0.16 -9.39 3.96
N SER A 99 -0.98 -9.79 4.53
CA SER A 99 -2.18 -10.20 3.78
C SER A 99 -2.87 -9.01 3.14
N ILE A 100 -2.97 -7.87 3.84
CA ILE A 100 -3.50 -6.62 3.28
C ILE A 100 -2.69 -6.22 2.04
N LEU A 101 -1.36 -6.18 2.15
CA LEU A 101 -0.46 -5.86 1.04
C LEU A 101 -0.62 -6.86 -0.12
N ALA A 102 -0.63 -8.16 0.18
CA ALA A 102 -0.78 -9.20 -0.85
C ALA A 102 -2.11 -9.07 -1.62
N ASN A 103 -3.21 -8.75 -0.93
CA ASN A 103 -4.51 -8.55 -1.57
C ASN A 103 -4.53 -7.32 -2.49
N HIS A 104 -3.92 -6.19 -2.07
CA HIS A 104 -3.76 -5.03 -2.97
C HIS A 104 -2.90 -5.36 -4.19
N LEU A 105 -1.80 -6.10 -4.00
CA LEU A 105 -0.92 -6.52 -5.10
C LEU A 105 -1.61 -7.49 -6.07
N ALA A 106 -2.45 -8.39 -5.56
CA ALA A 106 -3.18 -9.34 -6.39
C ALA A 106 -4.15 -8.65 -7.36
N ALA A 107 -4.68 -7.49 -6.98
CA ALA A 107 -5.64 -6.75 -7.79
C ALA A 107 -5.02 -6.09 -9.05
N PHE A 108 -3.70 -5.96 -9.13
CA PHE A 108 -3.01 -5.47 -10.34
C PHE A 108 -2.78 -6.53 -11.42
N ARG A 109 -3.09 -7.81 -11.13
CA ARG A 109 -2.89 -8.95 -12.03
C ARG A 109 -4.02 -9.13 -13.05
#